data_AF-A0A6M5FBS3-F1
#
_entry.id   AF-A0A6M5FBS3-F1
#
_cell.length_a   1.000
_cell.length_b   1.000
_cell.length_c   1.000
_cell.angle_alpha   90.00
_cell.angle_beta   90.00
_cell.angle_gamma   90.00
#
_symmetry.space_group_name_H-M   'P 1'
#
loop_
_entity.id
_entity.type
_entity.pdbx_description
1 polymer ?
#
loop_
_entity_poly.entity_id
_entity_poly.type
_entity_poly.pdbx_seq_one_letter_code
_entity_poly.pdbx_strand_id
1 'polypeptide(L)' 'MNDEETIKNLHLYEDEETIQKTIYYLELHDPENANREYAVGFLKFMQRFAHVASRSEGFDFEKFLKEYKTKSRSNQ' A
#
# COMPACT_ATOMS: atom_id res chain seq x y z
N MET A 1 -17.40 12.91 -2.77
CA MET A 1 -15.93 13.14 -2.79
C MET A 1 -15.41 12.20 -3.85
N ASN A 2 -14.77 12.70 -4.92
CA ASN A 2 -14.36 11.86 -6.05
C ASN A 2 -13.22 10.94 -5.60
N ASP A 3 -13.42 9.63 -5.67
CA ASP A 3 -12.40 8.63 -5.31
C ASP A 3 -11.10 8.82 -6.12
N GLU A 4 -11.24 9.35 -7.34
CA GLU A 4 -10.13 9.70 -8.22
C GLU A 4 -9.26 10.85 -7.67
N GLU A 5 -9.83 11.79 -6.93
CA GLU A 5 -9.12 12.91 -6.30
C GLU A 5 -8.41 12.46 -5.01
N THR A 6 -9.05 11.60 -4.24
CA THR A 6 -8.47 10.99 -3.02
C THR A 6 -7.25 10.14 -3.35
N ILE A 7 -7.30 9.39 -4.46
CA ILE A 7 -6.20 8.52 -4.90
C ILE A 7 -5.04 9.30 -5.52
N LYS A 8 -5.32 10.37 -6.28
CA LYS A 8 -4.27 11.29 -6.77
C LYS A 8 -3.52 12.00 -5.63
N ASN A 9 -4.19 12.22 -4.49
CA ASN A 9 -3.61 12.87 -3.31
C ASN A 9 -2.79 11.95 -2.39
N LEU A 10 -2.67 10.64 -2.67
CA LEU A 10 -1.92 9.71 -1.82
C LEU A 10 -0.39 9.93 -1.84
N HIS A 11 0.12 10.85 -2.65
CA HIS A 11 1.54 11.24 -2.72
C HIS A 11 2.50 10.04 -2.74
N LEU A 12 2.18 9.02 -3.56
CA LEU A 12 2.93 7.76 -3.66
C LEU A 12 4.22 7.88 -4.48
N TYR A 13 4.83 9.07 -4.49
CA TYR A 13 6.09 9.29 -5.17
C TYR A 13 7.23 8.64 -4.38
N GLU A 14 8.27 8.20 -5.09
CA GLU A 14 9.51 7.69 -4.49
C GLU A 14 10.37 8.82 -3.90
N ASP A 15 9.73 9.80 -3.24
CA ASP A 15 10.43 10.82 -2.48
C ASP A 15 10.91 10.23 -1.15
N GLU A 16 12.02 10.77 -0.65
CA GLU A 16 12.70 10.18 0.51
C GLU A 16 11.84 10.25 1.77
N GLU A 17 10.97 11.25 1.92
CA GLU A 17 10.08 11.36 3.08
C GLU A 17 9.02 10.25 3.09
N THR A 18 8.39 10.00 1.94
CA THR A 18 7.39 8.94 1.77
C THR A 18 8.00 7.55 1.94
N ILE A 19 9.23 7.34 1.45
CA ILE A 19 9.98 6.10 1.65
C ILE A 19 10.25 5.87 3.13
N GLN A 20 10.72 6.88 3.87
CA GLN A 20 10.99 6.74 5.31
C GLN A 20 9.72 6.44 6.12
N LYS A 21 8.60 7.12 5.81
CA LYS A 21 7.29 6.81 6.42
C LYS A 21 6.84 5.38 6.14
N THR A 22 7.10 4.89 4.94
CA THR A 22 6.78 3.51 4.54
C THR A 22 7.67 2.50 5.26
N ILE A 23 8.97 2.78 5.40
CA ILE A 23 9.88 1.95 6.21
C ILE A 23 9.38 1.91 7.65
N TYR A 24 9.05 3.05 8.27
CA TYR A 24 8.50 3.09 9.63
C TYR A 24 7.21 2.27 9.78
N TYR A 25 6.31 2.35 8.80
CA TYR A 25 5.12 1.50 8.77
C TYR A 25 5.48 0.01 8.74
N LEU A 26 6.47 -0.38 7.93
CA LEU A 26 6.94 -1.76 7.84
C LEU A 26 7.63 -2.20 9.13
N GLU A 27 8.41 -1.35 9.80
CA GLU A 27 9.01 -1.68 11.11
C GLU A 27 7.95 -2.10 12.15
N LEU A 28 6.75 -1.49 12.10
CA LEU A 28 5.65 -1.79 13.01
C LEU A 28 4.81 -3.02 12.61
N HIS A 29 4.79 -3.38 11.33
CA HIS A 29 3.82 -4.34 10.79
C HIS A 29 4.41 -5.52 10.00
N ASP A 30 5.61 -5.35 9.45
CA ASP A 30 6.35 -6.32 8.62
C ASP A 30 7.88 -6.07 8.75
N PRO A 31 8.46 -6.23 9.97
CA PRO A 31 9.82 -5.79 10.27
C PRO A 31 10.91 -6.52 9.48
N GLU A 32 10.64 -7.76 9.03
CA GLU A 32 11.58 -8.53 8.20
C GLU A 32 11.79 -7.89 6.82
N ASN A 33 10.83 -7.10 6.36
CA ASN A 33 10.84 -6.41 5.08
C ASN A 33 11.00 -4.89 5.21
N ALA A 34 11.32 -4.37 6.40
CA ALA A 34 11.48 -2.94 6.68
C ALA A 34 12.78 -2.35 6.10
N ASN A 35 12.95 -2.46 4.79
CA ASN A 35 14.09 -1.92 4.06
C ASN A 35 13.62 -1.05 2.89
N ARG A 36 14.56 -0.24 2.38
CA ARG A 36 14.29 0.74 1.32
C ARG A 36 13.80 0.10 0.03
N GLU A 37 14.39 -1.03 -0.37
CA GLU A 37 14.05 -1.70 -1.63
C GLU A 37 12.60 -2.19 -1.61
N TYR A 38 12.20 -2.83 -0.50
CA TYR A 38 10.84 -3.30 -0.32
C TYR A 38 9.84 -2.14 -0.17
N ALA A 39 10.19 -1.09 0.58
CA ALA A 39 9.34 0.10 0.72
C ALA A 39 9.04 0.78 -0.63
N VAL A 40 10.04 0.89 -1.50
CA VAL A 40 9.87 1.41 -2.87
C VAL A 40 8.97 0.50 -3.71
N GLY A 41 9.16 -0.83 -3.63
CA GLY A 41 8.31 -1.79 -4.31
C GLY A 41 6.85 -1.72 -3.84
N PHE A 42 6.65 -1.59 -2.53
CA PHE A 42 5.36 -1.45 -1.88
C PHE A 42 4.64 -0.17 -2.36
N LEU A 43 5.33 0.96 -2.41
CA LEU A 43 4.76 2.22 -2.91
C LEU A 43 4.31 2.12 -4.38
N LYS A 44 5.14 1.50 -5.25
CA LYS A 44 4.78 1.23 -6.65
C LYS A 44 3.56 0.34 -6.79
N PHE A 45 3.48 -0.70 -5.96
CA PHE A 45 2.31 -1.57 -5.91
C PHE A 45 1.07 -0.78 -5.51
N MET A 46 1.15 -0.01 -4.42
CA MET A 46 0.04 0.82 -3.93
C MET A 46 -0.42 1.84 -4.97
N GLN A 47 0.50 2.42 -5.76
CA GLN A 47 0.16 3.36 -6.82
C GLN A 47 -0.63 2.68 -7.95
N ARG A 48 -0.18 1.51 -8.41
CA ARG A 48 -0.89 0.73 -9.44
C ARG A 48 -2.23 0.23 -8.93
N PHE A 49 -2.26 -0.23 -7.68
CA PHE A 49 -3.45 -0.72 -7.03
C PHE A 49 -4.50 0.38 -6.88
N ALA A 50 -4.10 1.57 -6.41
CA ALA A 50 -5.00 2.71 -6.29
C ALA A 50 -5.55 3.13 -7.67
N HIS A 51 -4.74 3.09 -8.73
CA HIS A 51 -5.21 3.36 -10.09
C HIS A 51 -6.26 2.35 -10.59
N VAL A 52 -6.12 1.07 -10.23
CA VAL A 52 -7.11 0.03 -10.58
C VAL A 52 -8.37 0.20 -9.72
N ALA A 53 -8.21 0.39 -8.41
CA ALA A 53 -9.30 0.58 -7.47
C ALA A 53 -10.16 1.82 -7.81
N SER A 54 -9.53 2.92 -8.26
CA SER A 54 -10.23 4.15 -8.68
C SER A 54 -11.11 3.97 -9.93
N ARG A 55 -10.95 2.88 -10.67
CA ARG A 55 -11.67 2.58 -11.92
C ARG A 55 -12.71 1.48 -11.77
N SER A 56 -12.67 0.75 -10.67
CA SER A 56 -13.67 -0.25 -10.32
C SER A 56 -14.68 0.39 -9.36
N GLU A 57 -15.88 0.69 -9.84
CA GLU A 57 -17.01 0.97 -8.95
C GLU A 57 -17.19 -0.22 -7.98
N GLY A 58 -17.12 0.05 -6.68
CA GLY A 58 -17.36 -0.96 -5.63
C GLY A 58 -16.14 -1.78 -5.18
N PHE A 59 -14.91 -1.31 -5.39
CA PHE A 59 -13.74 -1.98 -4.82
C PHE A 59 -13.67 -1.82 -3.30
N ASP A 60 -13.86 -2.95 -2.60
CA ASP A 60 -13.80 -3.01 -1.14
C ASP A 60 -12.35 -3.22 -0.66
N PHE A 61 -11.70 -2.09 -0.35
CA PHE A 61 -10.33 -2.07 0.16
C PHE A 61 -10.17 -2.79 1.50
N GLU A 62 -11.18 -2.73 2.38
CA GLU A 62 -11.14 -3.42 3.67
C GLU A 62 -11.14 -4.93 3.50
N LYS A 63 -11.99 -5.44 2.60
CA LYS A 63 -12.02 -6.86 2.25
C LYS A 63 -10.68 -7.33 1.70
N PHE A 64 -10.08 -6.57 0.78
CA PHE A 64 -8.76 -6.89 0.22
C PHE A 64 -7.67 -6.97 1.31
N LEU A 65 -7.59 -5.97 2.19
CA LEU A 65 -6.60 -5.96 3.28
C LEU A 65 -6.81 -7.11 4.26
N LYS A 66 -8.06 -7.44 4.56
CA LYS A 66 -8.40 -8.56 5.44
C LYS A 66 -7.94 -9.88 4.82
N GLU A 67 -8.22 -10.11 3.54
CA GLU A 67 -7.78 -11.31 2.82
C GLU A 67 -6.25 -11.40 2.73
N TYR A 68 -5.56 -10.30 2.43
CA TYR A 68 -4.10 -10.25 2.37
C TYR A 68 -3.46 -10.63 3.71
N LYS A 69 -3.91 -10.02 4.81
CA LYS A 69 -3.41 -10.31 6.17
C LYS A 69 -3.75 -11.74 6.63
N THR A 70 -4.85 -12.30 6.16
CA THR A 70 -5.22 -13.69 6.49
C THR A 70 -4.30 -14.66 5.75
N LYS A 71 -4.03 -14.41 4.46
CA LYS A 71 -3.12 -15.25 3.66
C LYS A 71 -1.66 -15.19 4.13
N SER A 72 -1.16 -14.04 4.61
CA SER A 72 0.21 -13.98 5.15
C SER A 72 0.37 -14.79 6.44
N ARG A 73 -0.71 -14.96 7.23
CA ARG A 73 -0.72 -15.81 8.43
C ARG A 73 -0.91 -17.30 8.17
N SER A 74 -1.47 -17.67 7.02
CA SER A 74 -1.72 -19.07 6.65
C SER A 74 -0.49 -19.81 6.11
N ASN A 75 0.61 -19.10 5.86
CA ASN A 75 1.86 -19.66 5.36
C ASN A 75 2.91 -19.89 6.47
N GLN A 76 2.46 -20.02 7.72
CA GLN A 76 3.29 -20.31 8.90
C GLN A 76 2.88 -21.63 9.55
#